data_AF-A0A412APA4-F1
#
_entry.id   AF-A0A412APA4-F1
#
_cell.length_a   1.000
_cell.length_b   1.000
_cell.length_c   1.000
_cell.angle_alpha   90.00
_cell.angle_beta   90.00
_cell.angle_gamma   90.00
#
_symmetry.space_group_name_H-M   'P 1'
#
loop_
_entity.id
_entity.type
_entity.pdbx_description
1 polymer ?
#
loop_
_entity_poly.entity_id
_entity_poly.type
_entity_poly.pdbx_seq_one_letter_code
_entity_poly.pdbx_strand_id
1 'polypeptide(L)'
;ETAIIERYRRRESSVEEALIEMYLAGVSVRRVEDITEALWGSKVSPATISELNKKAYVHIEDWRNRPLQGGRYPYVYVDGIYLRRNWGGEYENVAILVAIAVNEDGFREVLGAAEGMKEDKASWVSFFQWLRGRGLDGVKLIVGDKCMGMLDAVGEVFPEAKYQRCTVHFYRNVFSVVPRTKVRIVAKM
;
A
#
# COMPACT_ATOMS: atom_id res chain seq x y z
N GLU A 1 30.43 -13.13 -34.25
CA GLU A 1 30.95 -12.52 -33.02
C GLU A 1 29.97 -12.83 -31.89
N THR A 2 30.38 -13.64 -30.92
CA THR A 2 29.57 -14.08 -29.77
C THR A 2 29.46 -12.94 -28.75
N ALA A 3 28.58 -11.98 -29.00
CA ALA A 3 28.31 -10.91 -28.04
C ALA A 3 27.36 -11.43 -26.97
N ILE A 4 27.92 -12.10 -25.94
CA ILE A 4 27.17 -12.57 -24.76
C ILE A 4 26.74 -11.37 -23.88
N ILE A 5 27.40 -10.22 -24.01
CA ILE A 5 27.12 -9.00 -23.25
C ILE A 5 26.96 -7.82 -24.21
N GLU A 6 25.83 -7.12 -24.08
CA GLU A 6 25.53 -5.91 -24.86
C GLU A 6 26.49 -4.77 -24.56
N ARG A 7 26.69 -3.87 -25.54
CA ARG A 7 27.57 -2.71 -25.37
C ARG A 7 27.09 -1.84 -24.21
N TYR A 8 28.02 -1.42 -23.35
CA TYR A 8 27.79 -0.63 -22.13
C TYR A 8 27.03 -1.34 -21.00
N ARG A 9 26.65 -2.61 -21.17
CA ARG A 9 26.05 -3.39 -20.10
C ARG A 9 27.09 -3.75 -19.04
N ARG A 10 26.93 -3.19 -17.85
CA ARG A 10 27.86 -3.39 -16.72
C ARG A 10 27.44 -4.51 -15.78
N ARG A 11 26.19 -4.98 -15.87
CA ARG A 11 25.60 -5.99 -14.98
C ARG A 11 24.66 -6.91 -15.75
N GLU A 12 24.55 -8.14 -15.28
CA GLU A 12 23.55 -9.10 -15.74
C GLU A 12 22.15 -8.69 -15.27
N SER A 13 21.09 -9.12 -15.96
CA SER A 13 19.69 -8.81 -15.57
C SER A 13 19.36 -9.39 -14.19
N SER A 14 19.80 -10.61 -13.92
CA SER A 14 19.57 -11.30 -12.65
C SER A 14 20.10 -10.52 -11.45
N VAL A 15 21.26 -9.86 -11.62
CA VAL A 15 21.84 -8.98 -10.61
C VAL A 15 20.98 -7.74 -10.39
N GLU A 16 20.47 -7.11 -11.46
CA GLU A 16 19.58 -5.96 -11.32
C GLU A 16 18.26 -6.34 -10.64
N GLU A 17 17.70 -7.49 -11.00
CA GLU A 17 16.48 -8.04 -10.38
C GLU A 17 16.66 -8.30 -8.89
N ALA A 18 17.77 -8.91 -8.47
CA ALA A 18 18.07 -9.13 -7.06
C ALA A 18 18.21 -7.82 -6.27
N LEU A 19 18.80 -6.78 -6.87
CA LEU A 19 18.89 -5.45 -6.22
C LEU A 19 17.53 -4.79 -6.05
N ILE A 20 16.65 -4.94 -7.05
CA ILE A 20 15.26 -4.47 -6.98
C ILE A 20 14.49 -5.25 -5.91
N GLU A 21 14.66 -6.57 -5.86
CA GLU A 21 14.00 -7.43 -4.87
C GLU A 21 14.42 -7.08 -3.42
N MET A 22 15.71 -6.81 -3.18
CA MET A 22 16.18 -6.31 -1.88
C MET A 22 15.47 -5.02 -1.46
N TYR A 23 15.29 -4.08 -2.39
CA TYR A 23 14.59 -2.84 -2.12
C TYR A 23 13.11 -3.09 -1.81
N LEU A 24 12.43 -3.93 -2.59
CA LEU A 24 11.02 -4.31 -2.37
C LEU A 24 10.83 -5.06 -1.03
N ALA A 25 11.84 -5.80 -0.57
CA ALA A 25 11.88 -6.44 0.74
C ALA A 25 12.15 -5.45 1.90
N GLY A 26 12.36 -4.16 1.62
CA GLY A 26 12.53 -3.11 2.63
C GLY A 26 13.98 -2.81 3.00
N VAL A 27 14.97 -3.30 2.23
CA VAL A 27 16.37 -2.95 2.44
C VAL A 27 16.63 -1.54 1.90
N SER A 28 17.17 -0.66 2.74
CA SER A 28 17.47 0.71 2.31
C SER A 28 18.55 0.73 1.22
N VAL A 29 18.48 1.69 0.29
CA VAL A 29 19.43 1.81 -0.82
C VAL A 29 20.90 1.93 -0.37
N ARG A 30 21.15 2.51 0.81
CA ARG A 30 22.50 2.56 1.41
C ARG A 30 22.93 1.20 1.95
N ARG A 31 22.00 0.44 2.53
CA ARG A 31 22.29 -0.91 3.01
C ARG A 31 22.54 -1.89 1.86
N VAL A 32 21.84 -1.72 0.73
CA VAL A 32 22.13 -2.48 -0.49
C VAL A 32 23.55 -2.17 -0.97
N GLU A 33 23.98 -0.91 -0.97
CA GLU A 33 25.38 -0.55 -1.30
C GLU A 33 26.38 -1.32 -0.43
N ASP A 34 26.22 -1.33 0.90
CA ASP A 34 27.07 -2.10 1.82
C ASP A 34 27.08 -3.60 1.51
N ILE A 35 25.91 -4.18 1.23
CA ILE A 35 25.76 -5.61 0.91
C ILE A 35 26.51 -5.94 -0.39
N THR A 36 26.37 -5.09 -1.40
CA THR A 36 27.04 -5.29 -2.68
C THR A 36 28.56 -5.24 -2.52
N GLU A 37 29.10 -4.28 -1.77
CA GLU A 37 30.54 -4.25 -1.46
C GLU A 37 31.01 -5.53 -0.78
N ALA A 38 30.26 -6.02 0.20
CA ALA A 38 30.62 -7.21 0.97
C ALA A 38 30.58 -8.50 0.13
N LEU A 39 29.62 -8.65 -0.79
CA LEU A 39 29.41 -9.90 -1.53
C LEU A 39 30.33 -10.06 -2.75
N TRP A 40 30.59 -8.98 -3.49
CA TRP A 40 31.36 -9.06 -4.74
C TRP A 40 32.49 -8.02 -4.86
N GLY A 41 32.84 -7.32 -3.77
CA GLY A 41 34.00 -6.42 -3.70
C GLY A 41 33.84 -5.07 -4.40
N SER A 42 32.62 -4.70 -4.81
CA SER A 42 32.34 -3.44 -5.50
C SER A 42 30.99 -2.84 -5.10
N LYS A 43 30.93 -1.52 -5.00
CA LYS A 43 29.71 -0.80 -4.59
C LYS A 43 28.74 -0.60 -5.75
N VAL A 44 27.46 -0.82 -5.48
CA VAL A 44 26.38 -0.24 -6.28
C VAL A 44 25.83 0.96 -5.54
N SER A 45 25.99 2.15 -6.12
CA SER A 45 25.62 3.39 -5.44
C SER A 45 24.11 3.48 -5.19
N PRO A 46 23.67 4.21 -4.15
CA PRO A 46 22.26 4.45 -3.87
C PRO A 46 21.49 5.08 -5.04
N ALA A 47 22.18 5.92 -5.83
CA ALA A 47 21.62 6.53 -7.03
C ALA A 47 21.37 5.46 -8.11
N THR A 48 22.32 4.54 -8.34
CA THR A 48 22.12 3.44 -9.28
C THR A 48 20.96 2.54 -8.87
N ILE A 49 20.85 2.20 -7.58
CA ILE A 49 19.72 1.38 -7.07
C ILE A 49 18.39 2.11 -7.28
N SER A 50 18.34 3.42 -6.99
CA SER A 50 17.15 4.25 -7.22
C SER A 50 16.74 4.29 -8.69
N GLU A 51 17.70 4.39 -9.62
CA GLU A 51 17.43 4.33 -11.05
C GLU A 51 16.92 2.94 -11.49
N LEU A 52 17.49 1.85 -10.97
CA LEU A 52 17.02 0.49 -11.25
C LEU A 52 15.58 0.29 -10.78
N ASN A 53 15.24 0.79 -9.59
CA ASN A 53 13.89 0.68 -9.02
C ASN A 53 12.82 1.42 -9.85
N LYS A 54 13.20 2.38 -10.70
CA LYS A 54 12.24 3.00 -11.65
C LYS A 54 11.63 1.97 -12.60
N LYS A 55 12.33 0.88 -12.92
CA LYS A 55 11.78 -0.22 -13.72
C LYS A 55 10.61 -0.90 -13.01
N ALA A 56 10.72 -1.10 -11.70
CA ALA A 56 9.63 -1.66 -10.89
C ALA A 56 8.44 -0.70 -10.77
N TYR A 57 8.66 0.62 -10.80
CA TYR A 57 7.56 1.58 -10.72
C TYR A 57 6.57 1.49 -11.89
N VAL A 58 7.01 1.14 -13.10
CA VAL A 58 6.11 0.91 -14.23
C VAL A 58 5.09 -0.18 -13.90
N HIS A 59 5.58 -1.33 -13.43
CA HIS A 59 4.71 -2.45 -13.03
C HIS A 59 3.81 -2.10 -11.84
N ILE A 60 4.31 -1.29 -10.90
CA ILE A 60 3.51 -0.80 -9.77
C ILE A 60 2.38 0.11 -10.26
N GLU A 61 2.64 1.03 -11.20
CA GLU A 61 1.60 1.90 -11.77
C GLU A 61 0.57 1.12 -12.58
N ASP A 62 1.02 0.16 -13.39
CA ASP A 62 0.15 -0.73 -14.16
C ASP A 62 -0.76 -1.53 -13.22
N TRP A 63 -0.17 -2.13 -12.18
CA TRP A 63 -0.92 -2.85 -11.16
C TRP A 63 -1.87 -1.92 -10.41
N ARG A 64 -1.43 -0.71 -10.06
CA ARG A 64 -2.24 0.27 -9.33
C ARG A 64 -3.45 0.71 -10.14
N ASN A 65 -3.33 0.87 -11.45
CA ASN A 65 -4.40 1.34 -12.32
C ASN A 65 -5.16 0.21 -13.05
N ARG A 66 -4.81 -1.06 -12.81
CA ARG A 66 -5.45 -2.21 -13.47
C ARG A 66 -6.98 -2.21 -13.28
N PRO A 67 -7.77 -2.64 -14.27
CA PRO A 67 -9.19 -2.89 -14.08
C PRO A 67 -9.43 -3.95 -13.00
N LEU A 68 -10.49 -3.77 -12.20
CA LEU A 68 -10.94 -4.71 -11.18
C LEU A 68 -11.86 -5.74 -11.82
N GLN A 69 -11.28 -6.84 -12.29
CA GLN A 69 -11.97 -7.88 -13.07
C GLN A 69 -12.45 -9.07 -12.23
N GLY A 70 -12.25 -9.05 -10.90
CA GLY A 70 -12.58 -10.15 -9.99
C GLY A 70 -14.08 -10.33 -9.71
N GLY A 71 -14.96 -9.76 -10.56
CA GLY A 71 -16.40 -9.78 -10.38
C GLY A 71 -16.88 -8.74 -9.37
N ARG A 72 -17.84 -9.12 -8.54
CA ARG A 72 -18.39 -8.23 -7.49
C ARG A 72 -17.58 -8.34 -6.21
N TYR A 73 -17.49 -7.24 -5.49
CA TYR A 73 -16.70 -7.11 -4.26
C TYR A 73 -17.61 -6.77 -3.07
N PRO A 74 -18.34 -7.75 -2.51
CA PRO A 74 -19.35 -7.49 -1.49
C PRO A 74 -18.79 -6.91 -0.19
N TYR A 75 -17.54 -7.21 0.17
CA TYR A 75 -16.92 -6.75 1.41
C TYR A 75 -15.62 -6.00 1.11
N VAL A 76 -15.54 -4.73 1.52
CA VAL A 76 -14.37 -3.88 1.31
C VAL A 76 -13.85 -3.37 2.65
N TYR A 77 -12.61 -3.67 2.96
CA TYR A 77 -11.87 -3.17 4.10
C TYR A 77 -11.05 -1.97 3.66
N VAL A 78 -11.16 -0.88 4.39
CA VAL A 78 -10.40 0.35 4.15
C VAL A 78 -9.60 0.75 5.36
N ASP A 79 -8.43 1.32 5.12
CA ASP A 79 -7.55 1.83 6.15
C ASP A 79 -6.76 3.03 5.66
N GLY A 80 -6.30 3.86 6.60
CA GLY A 80 -5.42 4.99 6.36
C GLY A 80 -4.09 4.80 7.09
N ILE A 81 -2.98 4.87 6.37
CA ILE A 81 -1.64 4.69 6.92
C ILE A 81 -0.89 6.01 6.83
N TYR A 82 -0.52 6.59 7.97
CA TYR A 82 0.29 7.81 7.98
C TYR A 82 1.76 7.49 7.74
N LEU A 83 2.32 8.07 6.68
CA LEU A 83 3.74 8.02 6.36
C LEU A 83 4.33 9.44 6.36
N ARG A 84 5.59 9.56 6.74
CA ARG A 84 6.33 10.82 6.61
C ARG A 84 6.91 10.92 5.21
N ARG A 85 6.51 11.95 4.49
CA ARG A 85 7.00 12.27 3.15
C ARG A 85 7.92 13.49 3.23
N ASN A 86 9.03 13.46 2.50
CA ASN A 86 9.88 14.63 2.31
C ASN A 86 9.54 15.27 0.95
N TRP A 87 9.17 16.54 0.96
CA TRP A 87 8.98 17.35 -0.25
C TRP A 87 9.74 18.66 -0.11
N GLY A 88 10.68 18.93 -1.01
CA GLY A 88 11.43 20.19 -1.02
C GLY A 88 12.29 20.44 0.24
N GLY A 89 12.57 19.42 1.06
CA GLY A 89 13.29 19.55 2.33
C GLY A 89 12.39 19.62 3.57
N GLU A 90 11.07 19.70 3.39
CA GLU A 90 10.10 19.68 4.48
C GLU A 90 9.51 18.27 4.65
N TYR A 91 9.28 17.88 5.90
CA TYR A 91 8.70 16.59 6.25
C TYR A 91 7.24 16.77 6.65
N GLU A 92 6.33 16.19 5.89
CA GLU A 92 4.90 16.22 6.15
C GLU A 92 4.36 14.80 6.39
N ASN A 93 3.35 14.70 7.25
CA ASN A 93 2.60 13.45 7.38
C ASN A 93 1.56 13.40 6.27
N VAL A 94 1.54 12.28 5.55
CA VAL A 94 0.62 12.03 4.46
C VAL A 94 -0.11 10.73 4.74
N ALA A 95 -1.41 10.68 4.44
CA ALA A 95 -2.19 9.46 4.58
C ALA A 95 -2.11 8.63 3.28
N ILE A 96 -1.78 7.36 3.38
CA ILE A 96 -1.96 6.40 2.29
C ILE A 96 -3.25 5.66 2.56
N LEU A 97 -4.24 5.89 1.70
CA LEU A 97 -5.53 5.22 1.76
C LEU A 97 -5.40 3.87 1.05
N VAL A 98 -5.84 2.80 1.70
CA VAL A 98 -5.73 1.43 1.20
C VAL A 98 -7.10 0.77 1.21
N ALA A 99 -7.39 -0.02 0.18
CA ALA A 99 -8.58 -0.85 0.08
C ALA A 99 -8.21 -2.30 -0.23
N ILE A 100 -8.77 -3.22 0.55
CA ILE A 100 -8.69 -4.68 0.37
C ILE A 100 -10.11 -5.22 0.36
N ALA A 101 -10.47 -6.02 -0.62
CA ALA A 101 -11.79 -6.63 -0.68
C ALA A 101 -11.75 -8.15 -0.53
N VAL A 102 -12.91 -8.71 -0.21
CA VAL A 102 -13.23 -10.12 -0.39
C VAL A 102 -14.26 -10.19 -1.51
N ASN A 103 -13.93 -10.88 -2.61
CA ASN A 103 -14.82 -11.05 -3.75
C ASN A 103 -15.92 -12.10 -3.47
N GLU A 104 -16.85 -12.31 -4.40
CA GLU A 104 -17.95 -13.28 -4.23
C GLU A 104 -17.48 -14.73 -4.06
N ASP A 105 -16.30 -15.06 -4.58
CA ASP A 105 -15.66 -16.38 -4.43
C ASP A 105 -14.95 -16.54 -3.07
N GLY A 106 -14.90 -15.49 -2.24
CA GLY A 106 -14.26 -15.51 -0.92
C GLY A 106 -12.76 -15.22 -0.93
N PHE A 107 -12.17 -14.84 -2.06
CA PHE A 107 -10.75 -14.49 -2.17
C PHE A 107 -10.49 -13.03 -1.83
N ARG A 108 -9.36 -12.80 -1.15
CA ARG A 108 -8.89 -11.46 -0.81
C ARG A 108 -8.11 -10.85 -1.98
N GLU A 109 -8.41 -9.61 -2.30
CA GLU A 109 -7.68 -8.83 -3.30
C GLU A 109 -7.37 -7.42 -2.76
N VAL A 110 -6.14 -6.96 -2.94
CA VAL A 110 -5.81 -5.55 -2.70
C VAL A 110 -6.31 -4.74 -3.90
N LEU A 111 -7.34 -3.93 -3.68
CA LEU A 111 -7.97 -3.14 -4.74
C LEU A 111 -7.11 -1.95 -5.14
N GLY A 112 -6.49 -1.28 -4.16
CA GLY A 112 -5.61 -0.16 -4.43
C GLY A 112 -5.04 0.49 -3.19
N ALA A 113 -4.01 1.29 -3.41
CA ALA A 113 -3.41 2.18 -2.43
C ALA A 113 -3.11 3.52 -3.12
N ALA A 114 -3.52 4.62 -2.51
CA ALA A 114 -3.34 5.96 -3.06
C ALA A 114 -3.01 6.97 -1.96
N GLU A 115 -2.26 8.00 -2.33
CA GLU A 115 -1.95 9.12 -1.46
C GLU A 115 -3.21 9.99 -1.27
N GLY A 116 -3.68 10.11 -0.04
CA GLY A 116 -4.59 11.15 0.42
C GLY A 116 -3.80 12.15 1.26
N MET A 117 -3.81 13.44 0.91
CA MET A 117 -3.10 14.47 1.68
C MET A 117 -3.42 14.38 3.18
N LYS A 118 -4.67 14.00 3.51
CA LYS A 118 -5.17 13.71 4.87
C LYS A 118 -6.36 12.75 4.80
N GLU A 119 -6.78 12.20 5.93
CA GLU A 119 -8.03 11.40 6.02
C GLU A 119 -9.29 12.29 6.08
N ASP A 120 -9.44 13.19 5.12
CA ASP A 120 -10.65 13.98 4.96
C ASP A 120 -11.64 13.34 3.98
N LYS A 121 -12.88 13.88 3.98
CA LYS A 121 -13.93 13.42 3.08
C LYS A 121 -13.50 13.48 1.62
N ALA A 122 -12.84 14.56 1.20
CA ALA A 122 -12.45 14.76 -0.20
C ALA A 122 -11.47 13.67 -0.69
N SER A 123 -10.47 13.33 0.12
CA SER A 123 -9.50 12.28 -0.19
C SER A 123 -10.17 10.91 -0.28
N TRP A 124 -11.09 10.60 0.65
CA TRP A 124 -11.86 9.34 0.61
C TRP A 124 -12.83 9.26 -0.57
N VAL A 125 -13.54 10.34 -0.91
CA VAL A 125 -14.42 10.39 -2.08
C VAL A 125 -13.60 10.15 -3.35
N SER A 126 -12.49 10.86 -3.52
CA SER A 126 -11.57 10.69 -4.66
C SER A 126 -11.09 9.23 -4.78
N PHE A 127 -10.64 8.65 -3.66
CA PHE A 127 -10.17 7.27 -3.62
C PHE A 127 -11.25 6.26 -4.00
N PHE A 128 -12.46 6.39 -3.44
CA PHE A 128 -13.58 5.50 -3.75
C PHE A 128 -14.07 5.67 -5.19
N GLN A 129 -14.11 6.88 -5.72
CA GLN A 129 -14.44 7.15 -7.11
C GLN A 129 -13.39 6.55 -8.06
N TRP A 130 -12.10 6.66 -7.72
CA TRP A 130 -11.02 6.04 -8.47
C TRP A 130 -11.16 4.51 -8.52
N LEU A 131 -11.49 3.86 -7.39
CA LEU A 131 -11.77 2.42 -7.36
C LEU A 131 -13.00 2.05 -8.19
N ARG A 132 -14.09 2.83 -8.10
CA ARG A 132 -15.29 2.63 -8.92
C ARG A 132 -14.99 2.77 -10.41
N GLY A 133 -14.24 3.78 -10.81
CA GLY A 133 -13.82 3.99 -12.19
C GLY A 133 -13.00 2.82 -12.75
N ARG A 134 -12.34 2.05 -11.88
CA ARG A 134 -11.63 0.82 -12.22
C ARG A 134 -12.50 -0.44 -12.22
N GLY A 135 -13.78 -0.37 -11.83
CA GLY A 135 -14.70 -1.51 -11.84
C GLY A 135 -15.11 -2.03 -10.46
N LEU A 136 -14.87 -1.30 -9.36
CA LEU A 136 -15.36 -1.69 -8.04
C LEU A 136 -16.91 -1.62 -7.99
N ASP A 137 -17.55 -2.79 -8.07
CA ASP A 137 -19.00 -2.95 -8.05
C ASP A 137 -19.50 -3.98 -7.03
N GLY A 138 -20.79 -3.90 -6.68
CA GLY A 138 -21.48 -4.86 -5.82
C GLY A 138 -21.14 -4.76 -4.33
N VAL A 139 -20.58 -3.63 -3.88
CA VAL A 139 -20.19 -3.39 -2.49
C VAL A 139 -21.41 -3.40 -1.58
N LYS A 140 -21.46 -4.35 -0.63
CA LYS A 140 -22.54 -4.50 0.36
C LYS A 140 -22.14 -3.98 1.74
N LEU A 141 -20.86 -4.07 2.08
CA LEU A 141 -20.33 -3.67 3.37
C LEU A 141 -18.93 -3.05 3.23
N ILE A 142 -18.75 -1.85 3.79
CA ILE A 142 -17.46 -1.20 3.96
C ILE A 142 -17.05 -1.26 5.43
N VAL A 143 -15.81 -1.68 5.68
CA VAL A 143 -15.23 -1.89 7.02
C VAL A 143 -14.00 -0.98 7.20
N GLY A 144 -14.02 -0.06 8.17
CA GLY A 144 -12.91 0.87 8.43
C GLY A 144 -12.85 1.40 9.86
N ASP A 145 -11.90 2.29 10.20
CA ASP A 145 -11.73 2.81 11.58
C ASP A 145 -12.59 4.04 11.95
N LYS A 146 -13.85 4.08 11.49
CA LYS A 146 -14.85 5.10 11.87
C LYS A 146 -14.33 6.55 11.80
N CYS A 147 -13.38 6.86 10.92
CA CYS A 147 -12.99 8.25 10.69
C CYS A 147 -14.11 8.97 9.94
N MET A 148 -14.44 10.20 10.37
CA MET A 148 -15.65 10.89 9.93
C MET A 148 -15.65 11.13 8.42
N GLY A 149 -14.52 11.54 7.85
CA GLY A 149 -14.37 11.77 6.41
C GLY A 149 -14.66 10.52 5.58
N MET A 150 -14.25 9.34 6.05
CA MET A 150 -14.54 8.08 5.37
C MET A 150 -16.02 7.72 5.45
N LEU A 151 -16.67 7.90 6.61
CA LEU A 151 -18.11 7.61 6.75
C LEU A 151 -18.97 8.44 5.80
N ASP A 152 -18.67 9.74 5.71
CA ASP A 152 -19.38 10.63 4.80
C ASP A 152 -19.13 10.27 3.34
N ALA A 153 -17.90 9.88 3.00
CA ALA A 153 -17.54 9.44 1.66
C ALA A 153 -18.20 8.11 1.27
N VAL A 154 -18.38 7.17 2.22
CA VAL A 154 -19.12 5.92 2.01
C VAL A 154 -20.57 6.22 1.64
N GLY A 155 -21.25 7.08 2.40
CA GLY A 155 -22.64 7.44 2.12
C GLY A 155 -22.83 8.17 0.78
N GLU A 156 -21.83 8.94 0.36
CA GLU A 156 -21.86 9.66 -0.93
C GLU A 156 -21.55 8.75 -2.12
N VAL A 157 -20.47 7.98 -2.03
CA VAL A 157 -20.04 7.15 -3.15
C VAL A 157 -20.88 5.88 -3.19
N PHE A 158 -20.96 5.11 -2.11
CA PHE A 158 -21.67 3.82 -2.04
C PHE A 158 -22.90 3.87 -1.11
N PRO A 159 -23.99 4.58 -1.48
CA PRO A 159 -25.14 4.82 -0.61
C PRO A 159 -25.87 3.54 -0.16
N GLU A 160 -25.78 2.47 -0.95
CA GLU A 160 -26.40 1.17 -0.64
C GLU A 160 -25.52 0.28 0.24
N ALA A 161 -24.22 0.60 0.36
CA ALA A 161 -23.31 -0.18 1.18
C ALA A 161 -23.57 0.12 2.66
N LYS A 162 -23.66 -0.93 3.46
CA LYS A 162 -23.64 -0.80 4.91
C LYS A 162 -22.22 -0.43 5.36
N TYR A 163 -22.14 0.19 6.53
CA TYR A 163 -20.88 0.46 7.20
C TYR A 163 -20.75 -0.37 8.47
N GLN A 164 -19.56 -0.91 8.70
CA GLN A 164 -19.17 -1.53 9.97
C GLN A 164 -17.83 -0.96 10.45
N ARG A 165 -17.74 -0.64 11.75
CA ARG A 165 -16.45 -0.33 12.36
C ARG A 165 -15.58 -1.59 12.42
N CYS A 166 -14.34 -1.48 11.97
CA CYS A 166 -13.36 -2.56 12.05
C CYS A 166 -13.17 -2.99 13.51
N THR A 167 -13.43 -4.27 13.81
CA THR A 167 -13.27 -4.83 15.15
C THR A 167 -11.82 -4.82 15.60
N VAL A 168 -10.87 -5.05 14.68
CA VAL A 168 -9.43 -4.98 14.97
C VAL A 168 -9.04 -3.58 15.46
N HIS A 169 -9.48 -2.54 14.75
CA HIS A 169 -9.24 -1.15 15.19
C HIS A 169 -9.96 -0.83 16.50
N PHE A 170 -11.20 -1.28 16.66
CA PHE A 170 -11.92 -1.13 17.93
C PHE A 170 -11.12 -1.71 19.11
N TYR A 171 -10.67 -2.96 19.01
CA TYR A 171 -9.87 -3.58 20.07
C TYR A 171 -8.52 -2.87 20.27
N ARG A 172 -7.83 -2.46 19.21
CA ARG A 172 -6.59 -1.67 19.32
C ARG A 172 -6.82 -0.35 20.06
N ASN A 173 -7.91 0.35 19.77
CA ASN A 173 -8.26 1.62 20.41
C ASN A 173 -8.65 1.42 21.89
N VAL A 174 -9.27 0.28 22.23
CA VAL A 174 -9.49 -0.09 23.63
C VAL A 174 -8.16 -0.40 24.33
N PHE A 175 -7.31 -1.22 23.72
CA PHE A 175 -6.05 -1.66 24.34
C PHE A 175 -5.00 -0.56 24.44
N SER A 176 -5.08 0.51 23.64
CA SER A 176 -4.16 1.64 23.74
C SER A 176 -4.33 2.44 25.04
N VAL A 177 -5.51 2.40 25.66
CA VAL A 177 -5.80 3.10 26.92
C VAL A 177 -5.87 2.17 28.14
N VAL A 178 -5.82 0.85 27.92
CA VAL A 178 -5.81 -0.14 28.99
C VAL A 178 -4.37 -0.38 29.48
N PRO A 179 -4.10 -0.34 30.79
CA PRO A 179 -2.80 -0.72 31.33
C PRO A 179 -2.38 -2.11 30.87
N ARG A 180 -1.12 -2.29 30.44
CA ARG A 180 -0.62 -3.56 29.87
C ARG A 180 -0.94 -4.79 30.74
N THR A 181 -0.87 -4.65 32.06
CA THR A 181 -1.18 -5.72 33.04
C THR A 181 -2.64 -6.15 33.04
N LYS A 182 -3.56 -5.30 32.54
CA LYS A 182 -5.02 -5.53 32.53
C LYS A 182 -5.57 -5.95 31.17
N VAL A 183 -4.77 -5.91 30.09
CA VAL A 183 -5.21 -6.25 28.73
C VAL A 183 -5.86 -7.63 28.66
N ARG A 184 -5.27 -8.65 29.32
CA ARG A 184 -5.83 -10.01 29.36
C ARG A 184 -7.20 -10.11 30.03
N ILE A 185 -7.52 -9.22 30.96
CA ILE A 185 -8.82 -9.19 31.65
C ILE A 185 -9.85 -8.55 30.72
N VAL A 186 -9.50 -7.42 30.11
CA VAL A 186 -10.39 -6.68 29.20
C VAL A 186 -10.66 -7.46 27.91
N ALA A 187 -9.69 -8.21 27.39
CA ALA A 187 -9.86 -9.02 26.18
C ALA A 187 -10.81 -10.22 26.34
N LYS A 188 -11.22 -10.56 27.57
CA LYS A 188 -12.17 -11.66 27.87
C LYS A 188 -13.62 -11.18 27.98
N MET A 189 -13.85 -9.87 28.04
CA MET A 189 -15.17 -9.25 28.01
C MET A 189 -15.65 -9.08 26.58
#